data_AF-A0A8R2D8M8-F1
#
_entry.id   AF-A0A8R2D8M8-F1
#
_cell.length_a   1.000
_cell.length_b   1.000
_cell.length_c   1.000
_cell.angle_alpha   90.00
_cell.angle_beta   90.00
_cell.angle_gamma   90.00
#
_symmetry.space_group_name_H-M   'P 1'
#
loop_
_entity.id
_entity.type
_entity.pdbx_description
1 polymer ?
#
loop_
_entity_poly.entity_id
_entity_poly.type
_entity_poly.pdbx_seq_one_letter_code
_entity_poly.pdbx_strand_id
1 'polypeptide(L)'
;MSYTSLSCLQNSVFFGPCVACPMMLLASFGLGYEEDEIPGIIRLGMNFSYLRHGVEALVMAVYGNGRGRLECPKNEDYCELRDPSALFKTVGMSQVTYWGSMSALCGMFLAFKVASYVMLRWRLSTKPSLLLKLGFVGRFIKANFNIPR
;
A
#
# COMPACT_ATOMS: atom_id res chain seq x y z
N MET A 1 21.77 -22.52 24.96
CA MET A 1 21.87 -21.37 24.03
C MET A 1 21.10 -21.61 22.72
N SER A 2 20.99 -22.86 22.22
CA SER A 2 20.33 -23.18 20.93
C SER A 2 18.79 -23.02 20.91
N TYR A 3 18.10 -23.17 22.04
CA TYR A 3 16.63 -23.04 22.11
C TYR A 3 16.14 -21.59 21.97
N THR A 4 16.92 -20.61 22.44
CA THR A 4 16.55 -19.19 22.42
C THR A 4 16.66 -18.58 21.00
N SER A 5 17.58 -19.08 20.17
CA SER A 5 17.68 -18.67 18.77
C SER A 5 16.56 -19.23 17.89
N LEU A 6 16.04 -20.42 18.20
CA LEU A 6 14.98 -21.07 17.44
C LEU A 6 13.62 -20.36 17.61
N SER A 7 13.29 -19.93 18.84
CA SER A 7 12.02 -19.26 19.13
C SER A 7 11.89 -17.88 18.47
N CYS A 8 12.98 -17.10 18.37
CA CYS A 8 12.98 -15.82 17.68
C CYS A 8 12.82 -15.97 16.15
N LEU A 9 13.49 -16.95 15.56
CA LEU A 9 13.36 -17.26 14.13
C LEU A 9 11.93 -17.66 13.80
N GLN A 10 11.35 -18.56 14.59
CA GLN A 10 9.98 -19.01 14.42
C GLN A 10 8.99 -17.83 14.46
N ASN A 11 9.09 -16.94 15.45
CA ASN A 11 8.22 -15.77 15.56
C ASN A 11 8.30 -14.83 14.34
N SER A 12 9.48 -14.65 13.75
CA SER A 12 9.65 -13.79 12.56
C SER A 12 8.99 -14.36 11.30
N VAL A 13 9.05 -15.68 11.12
CA VAL A 13 8.47 -16.36 9.95
C VAL A 13 6.94 -16.36 10.02
N PHE A 14 6.35 -16.43 11.23
CA PHE A 14 4.90 -16.29 11.41
C PHE A 14 4.40 -14.85 11.21
N PHE A 15 5.20 -13.85 11.58
CA PHE A 15 4.80 -12.46 11.48
C PHE A 15 4.58 -11.99 10.03
N GLY A 16 5.37 -12.51 9.08
CA GLY A 16 5.24 -12.16 7.66
C GLY A 16 3.84 -12.43 7.09
N PRO A 17 3.35 -13.69 7.13
CA PRO A 17 1.99 -14.04 6.72
C PRO A 17 0.90 -13.30 7.52
N CYS A 18 1.08 -13.13 8.84
CA CYS A 18 0.11 -12.39 9.66
C CYS A 18 -0.09 -10.94 9.20
N VAL A 19 0.93 -10.31 8.62
CA VAL A 19 0.83 -8.95 8.04
C VAL A 19 0.41 -9.00 6.57
N ALA A 20 0.93 -9.96 5.78
CA ALA A 20 0.63 -10.05 4.36
C ALA A 20 -0.85 -10.38 4.09
N CYS A 21 -1.44 -11.30 4.85
CA CYS A 21 -2.85 -11.70 4.70
C CYS A 21 -3.82 -10.52 4.81
N PRO A 22 -3.81 -9.70 5.88
CA PRO A 22 -4.70 -8.54 5.96
C PRO A 22 -4.39 -7.51 4.88
N MET A 23 -3.12 -7.27 4.53
CA MET A 23 -2.80 -6.34 3.43
C MET A 23 -3.38 -6.81 2.08
N MET A 24 -3.36 -8.12 1.83
CA MET A 24 -3.94 -8.72 0.62
C MET A 24 -5.47 -8.63 0.63
N LEU A 25 -6.12 -8.89 1.78
CA LEU A 25 -7.56 -8.73 1.94
C LEU A 25 -7.99 -7.27 1.74
N LEU A 26 -7.28 -6.30 2.31
CA LEU A 26 -7.58 -4.89 2.09
C LEU A 26 -7.33 -4.44 0.65
N ALA A 27 -6.46 -5.11 -0.10
CA ALA A 27 -6.25 -4.79 -1.52
C ALA A 27 -7.41 -5.23 -2.41
N SER A 28 -8.01 -6.38 -2.10
CA SER A 28 -9.19 -6.88 -2.83
C SER A 28 -10.50 -6.28 -2.31
N PHE A 29 -10.52 -5.76 -1.08
CA PHE A 29 -11.66 -5.03 -0.54
C PHE A 29 -11.93 -3.78 -1.40
N GLY A 30 -13.17 -3.56 -1.83
CA GLY A 30 -13.54 -2.43 -2.69
C GLY A 30 -13.23 -2.60 -4.18
N LEU A 31 -12.95 -3.83 -4.66
CA LEU A 31 -13.05 -4.11 -6.10
C LEU A 31 -14.53 -4.26 -6.47
N GLY A 32 -15.02 -3.41 -7.37
CA GLY A 32 -16.41 -3.43 -7.87
C GLY A 32 -17.44 -2.64 -7.06
N TYR A 33 -17.02 -1.94 -6.01
CA TYR A 33 -17.82 -0.90 -5.33
C TYR A 33 -17.20 0.46 -5.64
N GLU A 34 -18.03 1.50 -5.76
CA GLU A 34 -17.50 2.86 -5.89
C GLU A 34 -16.90 3.30 -4.56
N GLU A 35 -15.73 3.96 -4.62
CA GLU A 35 -14.94 4.43 -3.45
C GLU A 35 -15.76 5.25 -2.44
N ASP A 36 -16.85 5.87 -2.91
CA ASP A 36 -17.71 6.77 -2.13
C ASP A 36 -18.72 6.02 -1.23
N GLU A 37 -18.97 4.73 -1.48
CA GLU A 37 -19.91 3.93 -0.68
C GLU A 37 -19.24 3.30 0.56
N ILE A 38 -17.90 3.33 0.63
CA ILE A 38 -17.12 2.59 1.61
C ILE A 38 -16.86 3.47 2.85
N PRO A 39 -17.09 2.98 4.08
CA PRO A 39 -16.85 3.74 5.30
C PRO A 39 -15.38 4.16 5.43
N GLY A 40 -15.15 5.41 5.87
CA GLY A 40 -13.84 6.07 5.80
C GLY A 40 -12.69 5.34 6.52
N ILE A 41 -12.98 4.55 7.56
CA ILE A 41 -11.93 3.79 8.27
C ILE A 41 -11.33 2.69 7.39
N ILE A 42 -12.17 2.02 6.59
CA ILE A 42 -11.72 0.96 5.69
C ILE A 42 -11.00 1.59 4.50
N ARG A 43 -11.51 2.72 4.00
CA ARG A 43 -10.85 3.49 2.94
C ARG A 43 -9.44 3.93 3.30
N LEU A 44 -9.22 4.37 4.54
CA LEU A 44 -7.87 4.66 5.04
C LEU A 44 -6.97 3.40 4.98
N GLY A 45 -7.50 2.25 5.40
CA GLY A 45 -6.79 0.98 5.36
C GLY A 45 -6.44 0.55 3.93
N MET A 46 -7.38 0.68 2.99
CA MET A 46 -7.17 0.35 1.57
C MET A 46 -6.06 1.21 0.97
N ASN A 47 -6.08 2.52 1.25
CA ASN A 47 -5.06 3.45 0.77
C ASN A 47 -3.67 3.21 1.39
N PHE A 48 -3.58 2.54 2.54
CA PHE A 48 -2.28 2.17 3.14
C PHE A 48 -1.73 0.84 2.58
N SER A 49 -2.54 0.06 1.85
CA SER A 49 -2.10 -1.22 1.30
C SER A 49 -1.27 -1.03 0.03
N TYR A 50 0.03 -1.36 0.11
CA TYR A 50 0.92 -1.34 -1.07
C TYR A 50 0.44 -2.30 -2.17
N LEU A 51 -0.27 -3.38 -1.81
CA LEU A 51 -0.82 -4.33 -2.77
C LEU A 51 -1.94 -3.70 -3.61
N ARG A 52 -2.79 -2.86 -3.01
CA ARG A 52 -3.87 -2.14 -3.71
C ARG A 52 -3.31 -1.24 -4.81
N HIS A 53 -2.42 -0.33 -4.42
CA HIS A 53 -1.73 0.60 -5.33
C HIS A 53 -0.94 -0.14 -6.42
N GLY A 54 -0.40 -1.33 -6.11
CA GLY A 54 0.28 -2.18 -7.09
C GLY A 54 -0.65 -2.75 -8.15
N VAL A 55 -1.83 -3.23 -7.76
CA VAL A 55 -2.86 -3.73 -8.70
C VAL A 55 -3.39 -2.58 -9.54
N GLU A 56 -3.69 -1.43 -8.95
CA GLU A 56 -4.13 -0.23 -9.66
C GLU A 56 -3.09 0.21 -10.72
N ALA A 57 -1.82 0.31 -10.34
CA ALA A 57 -0.75 0.67 -11.26
C ALA A 57 -0.55 -0.38 -12.37
N LEU A 58 -0.68 -1.67 -12.07
CA LEU A 58 -0.56 -2.76 -13.05
C LEU A 58 -1.73 -2.72 -14.05
N VAL A 59 -2.96 -2.59 -13.55
CA VAL A 59 -4.18 -2.51 -14.37
C VAL A 59 -4.11 -1.30 -15.29
N MET A 60 -3.68 -0.15 -14.76
CA MET A 60 -3.46 1.06 -15.55
C MET A 60 -2.28 0.94 -16.54
N ALA A 61 -1.25 0.16 -16.22
CA ALA A 61 -0.13 -0.07 -17.14
C ALA A 61 -0.50 -1.01 -18.31
N VAL A 62 -1.34 -2.03 -18.05
CA VAL A 62 -1.73 -3.03 -19.05
C VAL A 62 -2.87 -2.52 -19.94
N TYR A 63 -3.88 -1.89 -19.33
CA TYR A 63 -5.12 -1.48 -19.99
C TYR A 63 -5.26 0.03 -20.17
N GLY A 64 -4.41 0.85 -19.54
CA GLY A 64 -4.46 2.31 -19.68
C GLY A 64 -3.75 2.84 -20.93
N ASN A 65 -3.71 4.17 -21.06
CA ASN A 65 -2.95 4.91 -22.08
C ASN A 65 -3.36 4.65 -23.54
N GLY A 66 -4.66 4.67 -23.84
CA GLY A 66 -5.17 4.72 -25.22
C GLY A 66 -5.09 3.40 -25.98
N ARG A 67 -5.10 2.26 -25.26
CA ARG A 67 -5.17 0.94 -25.88
C ARG A 67 -6.49 0.79 -26.66
N GLY A 68 -6.40 0.18 -27.85
CA GLY A 68 -7.54 -0.18 -28.67
C GLY A 68 -8.43 -1.25 -28.01
N ARG A 69 -9.63 -1.42 -28.57
CA ARG A 69 -10.66 -2.36 -28.09
C ARG A 69 -10.11 -3.78 -27.96
N LEU A 70 -10.48 -4.46 -26.88
CA LEU A 70 -10.11 -5.85 -26.68
C LEU A 70 -10.84 -6.75 -27.68
N GLU A 71 -10.18 -7.82 -28.13
CA GLU A 71 -10.79 -8.83 -29.00
C GLU A 71 -11.72 -9.71 -28.16
N CYS A 72 -13.01 -9.69 -28.46
CA CYS A 72 -13.99 -10.53 -27.78
C CYS A 72 -14.05 -11.92 -28.44
N PRO A 73 -14.33 -12.98 -27.66
CA PRO A 73 -14.51 -14.31 -28.20
C PRO A 73 -15.69 -14.33 -29.18
N LYS A 74 -15.54 -15.05 -30.30
CA LYS A 74 -16.52 -15.09 -31.41
C LYS A 74 -17.87 -15.75 -31.05
N ASN A 75 -18.03 -16.21 -29.81
CA ASN A 75 -19.18 -16.99 -29.34
C ASN A 75 -20.22 -16.15 -28.57
N GLU A 76 -19.98 -14.84 -28.37
CA GLU A 76 -20.87 -13.96 -27.61
C GLU A 76 -21.11 -12.65 -28.37
N ASP A 77 -22.39 -12.33 -28.64
CA ASP A 77 -22.79 -11.13 -29.37
C ASP A 77 -22.69 -9.83 -28.53
N TYR A 78 -22.57 -9.96 -27.20
CA TYR A 78 -22.46 -8.83 -26.27
C TYR A 78 -21.22 -8.97 -25.39
N CYS A 79 -20.30 -8.00 -25.48
CA CYS A 79 -19.04 -8.00 -24.76
C CYS A 79 -18.81 -6.64 -24.10
N GLU A 80 -19.25 -6.51 -22.85
CA GLU A 80 -19.19 -5.25 -22.09
C GLU A 80 -17.75 -4.82 -21.79
N LEU A 81 -16.80 -5.76 -21.73
CA LEU A 81 -15.37 -5.50 -21.50
C LEU A 81 -14.58 -5.13 -22.77
N ARG A 82 -15.26 -4.93 -23.91
CA ARG A 82 -14.61 -4.53 -25.16
C ARG A 82 -13.89 -3.19 -25.03
N ASP A 83 -14.49 -2.26 -24.29
CA ASP A 83 -13.92 -0.95 -23.99
C ASP A 83 -13.26 -0.98 -22.59
N PRO A 84 -11.96 -0.64 -22.48
CA PRO A 84 -11.23 -0.71 -21.20
C PRO A 84 -11.83 0.21 -20.11
N SER A 85 -12.60 1.22 -20.50
CA SER A 85 -13.35 2.09 -19.60
C SER A 85 -14.43 1.35 -18.79
N ALA A 86 -15.08 0.34 -19.40
CA ALA A 86 -16.05 -0.49 -18.71
C ALA A 86 -15.37 -1.40 -17.68
N LEU A 87 -14.17 -1.90 -17.98
CA LEU A 87 -13.34 -2.66 -17.05
C LEU A 87 -12.96 -1.81 -15.82
N PHE A 88 -12.54 -0.57 -16.00
CA PHE A 88 -12.22 0.29 -14.85
C PHE A 88 -13.45 0.59 -13.97
N LYS A 89 -14.64 0.65 -14.57
CA LYS A 89 -15.91 0.83 -13.85
C LYS A 89 -16.29 -0.42 -13.06
N THR A 90 -16.18 -1.61 -13.65
CA THR A 90 -16.49 -2.88 -12.95
C THR A 90 -15.46 -3.23 -11.88
N VAL A 91 -14.22 -2.78 -12.02
CA VAL A 91 -13.16 -2.97 -11.01
C VAL A 91 -13.21 -1.89 -9.92
N GLY A 92 -13.88 -0.76 -10.16
CA GLY A 92 -14.00 0.35 -9.20
C GLY A 92 -12.77 1.28 -9.16
N MET A 93 -12.03 1.39 -10.27
CA MET A 93 -10.78 2.17 -10.38
C MET A 93 -10.91 3.36 -11.34
N SER A 94 -12.08 3.99 -11.41
CA SER A 94 -12.39 5.02 -12.42
C SER A 94 -11.65 6.36 -12.22
N GLN A 95 -11.31 6.71 -10.98
CA GLN A 95 -10.71 8.01 -10.63
C GLN A 95 -9.18 7.96 -10.40
N VAL A 96 -8.57 6.78 -10.50
CA VAL A 96 -7.17 6.59 -10.13
C VAL A 96 -6.25 6.77 -11.33
N THR A 97 -5.17 7.53 -11.16
CA THR A 97 -4.18 7.78 -12.22
C THR A 97 -2.94 6.89 -12.03
N TYR A 98 -2.34 6.45 -13.14
CA TYR A 98 -1.12 5.64 -13.12
C TYR A 98 0.01 6.29 -12.30
N TRP A 99 0.26 7.58 -12.54
CA TRP A 99 1.31 8.33 -11.85
C TRP A 99 1.02 8.49 -10.35
N GLY A 100 -0.26 8.65 -9.98
CA GLY A 100 -0.69 8.71 -8.59
C GLY A 100 -0.33 7.43 -7.84
N SER A 101 -0.81 6.27 -8.29
CA SER A 101 -0.53 4.99 -7.63
C SER A 101 0.96 4.63 -7.65
N MET A 102 1.68 4.94 -8.73
CA MET A 102 3.13 4.72 -8.80
C MET A 102 3.90 5.56 -7.77
N SER A 103 3.55 6.84 -7.64
CA SER A 103 4.18 7.74 -6.66
C SER A 103 3.92 7.31 -5.22
N ALA A 104 2.70 6.85 -4.92
CA ALA A 104 2.32 6.31 -3.62
C ALA A 104 3.13 5.03 -3.29
N LEU A 105 3.28 4.13 -4.26
CA LEU A 105 4.06 2.90 -4.11
C LEU A 105 5.54 3.21 -3.80
N CYS A 106 6.15 4.12 -4.55
CA CYS A 106 7.51 4.58 -4.30
C CYS A 106 7.64 5.23 -2.91
N GLY A 107 6.67 6.06 -2.51
CA GLY A 107 6.63 6.69 -1.18
C GLY A 107 6.63 5.65 -0.06
N MET A 108 5.76 4.65 -0.13
CA MET A 108 5.68 3.57 0.86
C MET A 108 6.95 2.70 0.87
N PHE A 109 7.54 2.41 -0.28
CA PHE A 109 8.80 1.66 -0.36
C PHE A 109 9.95 2.39 0.34
N LEU A 110 10.08 3.70 0.09
CA LEU A 110 11.06 4.53 0.77
C LEU A 110 10.81 4.58 2.28
N ALA A 111 9.55 4.75 2.71
CA ALA A 111 9.18 4.72 4.11
C ALA A 111 9.57 3.39 4.79
N PHE A 112 9.31 2.26 4.14
CA PHE A 112 9.68 0.94 4.65
C PHE A 112 11.20 0.74 4.74
N LYS A 113 11.95 1.26 3.75
CA LYS A 113 13.42 1.24 3.76
C LYS A 113 13.99 2.09 4.90
N VAL A 114 13.42 3.28 5.12
CA VAL A 114 13.80 4.15 6.24
C VAL A 114 13.46 3.49 7.57
N ALA A 115 12.26 2.93 7.73
CA ALA A 115 11.85 2.22 8.94
C ALA A 115 12.78 1.03 9.23
N SER A 116 13.11 0.23 8.21
CA SER A 116 14.05 -0.89 8.31
C SER A 116 15.46 -0.42 8.70
N TYR A 117 15.93 0.68 8.10
CA TYR A 117 17.22 1.28 8.46
C TYR A 117 17.22 1.76 9.92
N VAL A 118 16.17 2.45 10.36
CA VAL A 118 16.01 2.92 11.74
C VAL A 118 15.97 1.75 12.72
N MET A 119 15.18 0.71 12.44
CA MET A 119 15.10 -0.52 13.24
C MET A 119 16.47 -1.21 13.36
N LEU A 120 17.19 -1.34 12.25
CA LEU A 120 18.52 -1.95 12.25
C LEU A 120 19.50 -1.09 13.06
N ARG A 121 19.47 0.23 12.88
CA ARG A 121 20.29 1.16 13.66
C ARG A 121 19.91 1.17 15.14
N TRP A 122 18.65 0.99 15.52
CA TRP A 122 18.21 0.83 16.91
C TRP A 122 18.78 -0.44 17.54
N ARG A 123 18.80 -1.56 16.80
CA ARG A 123 19.39 -2.81 17.28
C ARG A 123 20.92 -2.75 17.42
N LEU A 124 21.61 -2.08 16.50
CA LEU A 124 23.08 -1.95 16.50
C LEU A 124 23.59 -0.82 17.42
N SER A 125 22.80 0.23 17.62
CA SER A 125 23.19 1.38 18.43
C SER A 125 22.59 1.28 19.83
N THR A 126 23.21 0.46 20.68
CA THR A 126 23.07 0.51 22.15
C THR A 126 23.73 1.78 22.72
N LYS A 127 23.54 2.94 22.07
CA LYS A 127 23.98 4.26 22.55
C LYS A 127 22.80 5.25 22.46
N PRO A 128 22.48 5.96 23.55
CA PRO A 128 21.27 6.78 23.73
C PRO A 128 21.21 8.05 22.85
N SER A 129 22.11 8.23 21.88
CA SER A 129 22.20 9.45 21.06
C SER A 129 21.07 9.59 20.03
N LEU A 130 20.33 8.52 19.72
CA LEU A 130 19.23 8.53 18.75
C LEU A 130 17.91 9.02 19.36
N LEU A 131 17.66 8.73 20.64
CA LEU A 131 16.49 9.27 21.37
C LEU A 131 16.56 10.80 21.43
N LEU A 132 17.76 11.37 21.50
CA LEU A 132 17.98 12.82 21.47
C LEU A 132 17.75 13.44 20.08
N LYS A 133 18.07 12.73 18.98
CA LYS A 133 17.78 13.18 17.60
C LYS A 133 16.30 13.04 17.22
N LEU A 134 15.61 12.01 17.71
CA LEU A 134 14.16 11.88 17.53
C LEU A 134 13.39 12.91 18.38
N GLY A 135 13.89 13.19 19.60
CA GLY A 135 13.43 14.30 20.42
C GLY A 135 13.68 15.67 19.79
N PHE A 136 14.68 15.81 18.90
CA PHE A 136 14.97 17.05 18.17
C PHE A 136 13.99 17.27 16.99
N VAL A 137 13.66 16.21 16.23
CA VAL A 137 12.63 16.28 15.18
C VAL A 137 11.24 16.50 15.77
N GLY A 138 10.90 15.82 16.87
CA GLY A 138 9.66 16.07 17.62
C GLY A 138 9.58 17.49 18.21
N ARG A 139 10.71 18.06 18.67
CA ARG A 139 10.80 19.47 19.09
C ARG A 139 10.64 20.43 17.92
N PHE A 140 11.19 20.11 16.75
CA PHE A 140 11.08 20.95 15.56
C PHE A 140 9.65 21.03 15.01
N ILE A 141 8.90 19.92 15.07
CA ILE A 141 7.48 19.88 14.70
C ILE A 141 6.65 20.67 15.72
N LYS A 142 6.91 20.50 17.02
CA LYS A 142 6.23 21.23 18.10
C LYS A 142 6.56 22.74 18.13
N ALA A 143 7.73 23.13 17.66
CA ALA A 143 8.13 24.54 17.56
C ALA A 143 7.47 25.28 16.38
N ASN A 144 7.05 24.55 15.34
CA ASN A 144 6.40 25.15 14.15
C ASN A 144 4.87 24.99 14.13
N PHE A 145 4.30 23.97 14.79
CA PHE A 145 2.85 23.81 14.94
C PHE A 145 2.41 24.23 16.36
N ASN A 146 1.87 25.44 16.47
CA ASN A 146 1.25 25.96 17.70
C ASN A 146 -0.09 25.25 17.97
N ILE A 147 -0.03 24.05 18.54
CA ILE A 147 -1.21 23.27 18.95
C ILE A 147 -1.65 23.78 20.33
N PRO A 148 -2.78 24.50 20.46
CA PRO A 148 -3.33 24.85 21.76
C PRO A 148 -3.76 23.58 22.50
N ARG A 149 -3.51 23.59 23.81
CA ARG A 149 -3.67 22.48 24.75
C ARG A 149 -5.10 21.93 24.79
#